data_AF-A0AAE2ZXX9-F1
#
_entry.id   AF-A0AAE2ZXX9-F1
#
_cell.length_a   1.000
_cell.length_b   1.000
_cell.length_c   1.000
_cell.angle_alpha   90.00
_cell.angle_beta   90.00
_cell.angle_gamma   90.00
#
_symmetry.space_group_name_H-M   'P 1'
#
loop_
_entity.id
_entity.type
_entity.pdbx_description
1 polymer ?
#
loop_
_entity_poly.entity_id
_entity_poly.type
_entity_poly.pdbx_seq_one_letter_code
_entity_poly.pdbx_strand_id
1 'polypeptide(L)' 'MWHFTHFLKAGAQRIGVTRYTDKIEVTAFEKDGRITVVLLNRTEEEIPVYLRLGEYCAELTSKAKSIMTAEIEK' A
#
# COMPACT_ATOMS: atom_id res chain seq x y z
N MET A 1 14.71 1.65 -1.47
CA MET A 1 14.65 0.71 -2.60
C MET A 1 13.95 -0.62 -2.27
N TRP A 2 14.20 -1.23 -1.10
CA TRP A 2 13.71 -2.58 -0.75
C TRP A 2 12.19 -2.81 -0.89
N HIS A 3 11.36 -1.87 -0.43
CA HIS A 3 9.89 -1.95 -0.50
C HIS A 3 9.31 -2.10 -1.91
N PHE A 4 10.06 -1.71 -2.94
CA PHE A 4 9.68 -1.88 -4.33
C PHE A 4 10.39 -3.10 -4.92
N THR A 5 11.71 -3.17 -4.84
CA THR A 5 12.48 -4.23 -5.53
C THR A 5 12.28 -5.62 -4.96
N HIS A 6 11.88 -5.75 -3.69
CA HIS A 6 11.63 -7.04 -3.06
C HIS A 6 10.22 -7.57 -3.36
N PHE A 7 9.24 -6.68 -3.51
CA PHE A 7 7.83 -7.04 -3.60
C PHE A 7 7.24 -6.88 -5.01
N LEU A 8 7.74 -5.95 -5.84
CA LEU A 8 7.35 -5.89 -7.25
C LEU A 8 7.97 -7.05 -8.02
N LYS A 9 7.10 -7.94 -8.50
CA LYS A 9 7.48 -8.95 -9.49
C LYS A 9 7.46 -8.34 -10.90
N ALA A 10 8.38 -8.79 -11.75
CA ALA A 10 8.42 -8.37 -13.15
C ALA A 10 7.06 -8.62 -13.84
N GLY A 11 6.53 -7.62 -14.56
CA GLY A 11 5.21 -7.70 -15.19
C GLY A 11 4.03 -7.29 -14.31
N ALA A 12 4.25 -6.87 -13.06
CA ALA A 12 3.20 -6.29 -12.23
C ALA A 12 2.66 -4.98 -12.85
N GLN A 13 1.34 -4.86 -12.94
CA GLN A 13 0.67 -3.69 -13.48
C GLN A 13 0.25 -2.76 -12.34
N ARG A 14 0.47 -1.45 -12.52
CA ARG A 14 0.01 -0.45 -11.55
C ARG A 14 -1.50 -0.33 -11.62
N ILE A 15 -2.17 -0.49 -10.48
CA ILE A 15 -3.61 -0.30 -10.37
C ILE A 15 -3.94 1.10 -9.82
N GLY A 16 -5.11 1.61 -10.15
CA GLY A 16 -5.61 2.88 -9.62
C GLY A 16 -5.90 2.77 -8.12
N VAL A 17 -5.40 3.73 -7.35
CA VAL A 17 -5.69 3.84 -5.91
C VAL A 17 -6.36 5.16 -5.62
N THR A 18 -7.43 5.13 -4.83
CA THR A 18 -8.05 6.32 -4.28
C THR A 18 -7.55 6.53 -2.86
N ARG A 19 -7.34 7.79 -2.49
CA ARG A 19 -6.86 8.19 -1.17
C ARG A 19 -7.86 9.15 -0.58
N TYR A 20 -8.18 8.96 0.70
CA TYR A 20 -9.01 9.90 1.45
C TYR A 20 -8.19 11.06 2.05
N THR A 21 -6.86 10.94 2.09
CA THR A 21 -5.94 11.95 2.60
C THR A 21 -4.71 12.08 1.71
N ASP A 22 -4.23 13.31 1.56
CA ASP A 22 -2.99 13.71 0.89
C ASP A 22 -1.75 13.53 1.79
N LYS A 23 -1.96 13.33 3.10
CA LYS A 23 -0.88 13.08 4.07
C LYS A 23 -0.12 11.78 3.81
N ILE A 24 -0.79 10.80 3.21
CA ILE A 24 -0.23 9.49 2.89
C ILE A 24 -0.05 9.34 1.39
N GLU A 25 1.12 8.87 0.99
CA GLU A 25 1.36 8.40 -0.36
C GLU A 25 1.11 6.91 -0.45
N VAL A 26 0.33 6.48 -1.44
CA VAL A 26 0.11 5.06 -1.71
C VAL A 26 0.22 4.77 -3.20
N THR A 27 0.76 3.60 -3.49
CA THR A 27 0.73 3.00 -4.81
C THR A 27 0.45 1.52 -4.67
N ALA A 28 -0.30 0.96 -5.61
CA ALA A 28 -0.60 -0.46 -5.63
C ALA A 28 -0.26 -1.06 -7.00
N PHE A 29 0.17 -2.31 -6.97
CA PHE A 29 0.53 -3.10 -8.14
C PHE A 29 -0.15 -4.45 -8.03
N GLU A 30 -0.70 -4.94 -9.14
CA GLU A 30 -1.32 -6.25 -9.24
C GLU A 30 -0.51 -7.14 -10.18
N LYS A 31 -0.36 -8.40 -9.79
CA LYS A 31 0.21 -9.43 -10.64
C LYS A 31 -0.38 -10.79 -10.28
N ASP A 32 -0.99 -11.46 -11.25
CA ASP A 32 -1.49 -12.83 -11.13
C ASP A 32 -2.38 -13.05 -9.89
N GLY A 33 -3.22 -12.08 -9.53
CA GLY A 33 -4.10 -12.14 -8.36
C GLY A 33 -3.46 -11.69 -7.05
N ARG A 34 -2.16 -11.37 -7.03
CA ARG A 34 -1.47 -10.80 -5.87
C ARG A 34 -1.36 -9.29 -6.00
N ILE A 35 -1.80 -8.59 -4.98
CA ILE A 35 -1.80 -7.13 -4.93
C ILE A 35 -0.78 -6.66 -3.90
N THR A 36 0.25 -5.97 -4.37
CA THR A 36 1.27 -5.33 -3.54
C THR A 36 0.92 -3.85 -3.38
N VAL A 37 0.69 -3.42 -2.16
CA VAL A 37 0.42 -2.02 -1.81
C VAL A 37 1.62 -1.47 -1.04
N VAL A 38 2.15 -0.33 -1.49
CA VAL A 38 3.20 0.40 -0.80
C VAL A 38 2.62 1.71 -0.29
N LEU A 39 2.71 1.92 1.02
CA LEU A 39 2.26 3.08 1.76
C LEU A 39 3.49 3.83 2.30
N LEU A 40 3.51 5.13 2.11
CA LEU A 40 4.52 6.02 2.67
C LEU A 40 3.83 7.06 3.53
N ASN A 41 4.11 7.01 4.83
CA ASN A 41 3.75 8.07 5.75
C ASN A 41 4.94 9.01 5.93
N ARG A 42 4.80 10.24 5.41
CA ARG A 42 5.80 11.31 5.55
C ARG A 42 5.60 12.14 6.80
N THR A 43 4.48 11.97 7.51
CA THR A 43 4.17 12.76 8.70
C THR A 43 4.89 12.24 9.93
N GLU A 44 4.93 13.07 10.97
CA GLU A 44 5.46 12.72 12.30
C GLU A 44 4.42 12.03 13.19
N GLU A 45 3.21 11.82 12.67
CA GLU A 45 2.09 11.23 13.41
C GLU A 45 1.83 9.80 12.95
N GLU A 46 1.36 8.96 13.86
CA GLU A 46 0.80 7.66 13.47
C GLU A 46 -0.58 7.86 12.87
N ILE A 47 -0.79 7.32 11.66
CA ILE A 47 -2.05 7.50 10.94
C ILE A 47 -2.71 6.12 10.77
N PRO A 48 -3.95 5.93 11.23
CA PRO A 48 -4.71 4.74 10.90
C PRO A 48 -5.08 4.75 9.41
N VAL A 49 -4.84 3.62 8.75
CA VAL A 49 -5.04 3.39 7.32
C VAL A 49 -5.98 2.22 7.14
N TYR A 50 -7.05 2.43 6.37
CA TYR A 50 -7.97 1.37 5.98
C TYR A 50 -7.73 1.01 4.51
N LEU A 51 -7.20 -0.19 4.30
CA LEU A 51 -6.95 -0.75 2.98
C LEU A 51 -8.20 -1.51 2.51
N ARG A 52 -8.92 -0.94 1.55
CA ARG A 52 -10.14 -1.53 1.01
C ARG A 52 -9.92 -2.14 -0.36
N LEU A 53 -10.26 -3.41 -0.51
CA LEU A 53 -10.24 -4.15 -1.76
C LEU A 53 -11.61 -4.80 -2.00
N GLY A 54 -12.52 -4.09 -2.67
CA GLY A 54 -13.89 -4.56 -2.86
C GLY A 54 -14.65 -4.67 -1.53
N GLU A 55 -15.02 -5.90 -1.17
CA GLU A 55 -15.70 -6.23 0.10
C GLU A 55 -14.72 -6.43 1.26
N TYR A 56 -13.42 -6.60 0.98
CA TYR A 56 -12.40 -6.79 2.01
C TYR A 56 -11.89 -5.44 2.53
N CYS A 57 -11.74 -5.33 3.85
CA CYS A 57 -11.17 -4.18 4.52
C CYS A 57 -10.11 -4.66 5.52
N ALA A 58 -8.88 -4.15 5.38
CA ALA A 58 -7.79 -4.38 6.31
C ALA A 58 -7.46 -3.07 7.02
N GLU A 59 -7.52 -3.08 8.35
CA GLU A 59 -7.08 -1.97 9.18
C GLU A 59 -5.59 -2.10 9.49
N LEU A 60 -4.85 -1.02 9.27
CA LEU A 60 -3.40 -0.95 9.46
C LEU A 60 -3.07 0.39 10.12
N THR A 61 -2.06 0.40 10.99
CA THR A 61 -1.56 1.66 11.57
C THR A 61 -0.21 1.99 10.94
N SER A 62 -0.15 3.06 10.16
CA SER A 62 1.09 3.52 9.56
C SER A 62 1.86 4.38 10.55
N LYS A 63 3.05 3.91 10.96
CA LYS A 63 3.91 4.64 11.88
C LYS A 63 4.41 5.95 11.26
N ALA A 64 4.77 6.91 12.11
CA ALA A 64 5.41 8.15 11.70
C ALA A 64 6.69 7.90 10.88
N LYS A 65 6.90 8.69 9.82
CA LYS A 65 8.09 8.64 8.94
C LYS A 65 8.46 7.23 8.48
N SER A 66 7.47 6.40 8.15
CA SER A 66 7.68 5.00 7.80
C SER A 66 7.16 4.66 6.41
N ILE A 67 7.79 3.64 5.81
CA ILE A 67 7.29 2.98 4.60
C ILE A 67 6.78 1.61 5.02
N MET A 68 5.55 1.31 4.61
CA MET A 68 4.89 0.05 4.84
C MET A 68 4.58 -0.61 3.49
N THR A 69 4.79 -1.91 3.41
CA THR A 69 4.34 -2.72 2.27
C THR A 69 3.35 -3.75 2.78
N ALA A 70 2.21 -3.85 2.12
CA ALA A 70 1.22 -4.89 2.35
C ALA A 70 1.07 -5.72 1.08
N GLU A 71 0.94 -7.03 1.25
CA GLU A 71 0.63 -7.95 0.15
C GLU A 71 -0.69 -8.64 0.45
N ILE A 72 -1.58 -8.60 -0.52
CA ILE A 72 -2.91 -9.19 -0.44
C ILE A 72 -3.00 -10.25 -1.52
N GLU A 73 -3.36 -11.47 -1.14
CA GLU A 73 -3.68 -12.56 -2.06
C GLU A 73 -5.20 -12.63 -2.19
N LYS A 74 -5.70 -12.65 -3.43
CA LYS A 74 -7.13 -12.79 -3.74
C LYS A 74 -7.64 -14.20 -3.50
#